data_AF-A0A963L3H7-F1
#
_entry.id   AF-A0A963L3H7-F1
#
_cell.length_a   1.000
_cell.length_b   1.000
_cell.length_c   1.000
_cell.angle_alpha   90.00
_cell.angle_beta   90.00
_cell.angle_gamma   90.00
#
_symmetry.space_group_name_H-M   'P 1'
#
loop_
_entity.id
_entity.type
_entity.pdbx_description
1 polymer ?
#
loop_
_entity_poly.entity_id
_entity_poly.type
_entity_poly.pdbx_seq_one_letter_code
_entity_poly.pdbx_strand_id
1 'polypeptide(L)'
;VLPVVMTLTTIVQTALNPLPPDPIQAKMMWLMPLMFSVMFFFFPAGLVLYWITNNTLTIAQQAFINSRMGVPLKITNPLTLFKS
;
A
#
# COMPACT_ATOMS: atom_id res chain seq x y z
N VAL A 1 4.84 17.35 1.67
CA VAL A 1 4.12 16.68 2.79
C VAL A 1 3.15 15.61 2.28
N LEU A 2 2.20 15.94 1.39
CA LEU A 2 1.19 14.96 0.91
C LEU A 2 1.76 13.68 0.28
N PRO A 3 2.80 13.70 -0.58
CA PRO A 3 3.34 12.46 -1.16
C PRO A 3 3.87 11.48 -0.11
N VAL A 4 4.40 11.98 1.01
CA VAL A 4 4.87 11.14 2.12
C VAL A 4 3.69 10.42 2.78
N VAL A 5 2.59 11.14 3.03
CA VAL A 5 1.36 10.55 3.58
C VAL A 5 0.78 9.51 2.61
N MET A 6 0.74 9.83 1.33
CA MET A 6 0.31 8.92 0.26
C MET A 6 1.16 7.65 0.22
N THR A 7 2.48 7.79 0.39
CA THR A 7 3.39 6.64 0.43
C THR A 7 3.07 5.74 1.61
N LEU A 8 2.88 6.32 2.81
CA LEU A 8 2.54 5.57 4.01
C LEU A 8 1.21 4.82 3.83
N THR A 9 0.16 5.48 3.34
CA THR A 9 -1.14 4.81 3.14
C THR A 9 -1.06 3.72 2.07
N THR A 10 -0.30 3.95 1.00
CA THR A 10 -0.09 2.95 -0.06
C THR A 10 0.72 1.76 0.46
N ILE A 11 1.76 1.98 1.27
CA ILE A 11 2.54 0.89 1.89
C ILE A 11 1.67 0.04 2.81
N VAL A 12 0.81 0.67 3.63
CA VAL A 12 -0.13 -0.06 4.50
C VAL A 12 -1.09 -0.91 3.66
N GLN A 13 -1.63 -0.34 2.57
CA GLN A 13 -2.51 -1.07 1.66
C GLN A 13 -1.77 -2.24 0.98
N THR A 14 -0.54 -2.01 0.49
CA THR A 14 0.30 -3.06 -0.09
C THR A 14 0.60 -4.18 0.90
N ALA A 15 0.83 -3.84 2.17
CA ALA A 15 1.06 -4.81 3.22
C ALA A 15 -0.15 -5.71 3.50
N LEU A 16 -1.36 -5.19 3.28
CA LEU A 16 -2.63 -5.92 3.42
C LEU A 16 -2.99 -6.75 2.19
N ASN A 17 -2.29 -6.55 1.06
CA ASN A 17 -2.52 -7.29 -0.17
C ASN A 17 -1.73 -8.62 -0.18
N PRO A 18 -2.32 -9.70 -0.70
CA PRO A 18 -1.59 -10.94 -0.96
C PRO A 18 -0.42 -10.71 -1.92
N LEU A 19 0.73 -11.31 -1.64
CA LEU A 19 1.86 -11.28 -2.55
C LEU A 19 1.56 -12.13 -3.81
N PRO A 20 2.00 -11.68 -4.99
CA PRO A 20 2.07 -12.53 -6.16
C PRO A 20 3.06 -13.69 -5.92
N PRO A 21 2.87 -14.85 -6.58
CA PRO A 21 3.70 -16.04 -6.38
C PRO A 21 5.13 -15.87 -6.93
N ASP A 22 5.32 -15.01 -7.92
CA ASP A 22 6.63 -14.72 -8.49
C ASP A 22 7.43 -13.72 -7.63
N PRO A 23 8.69 -14.03 -7.26
CA PRO A 23 9.49 -13.19 -6.37
C PRO A 23 9.90 -11.85 -6.97
N ILE A 24 10.04 -11.73 -8.30
CA ILE A 24 10.38 -10.47 -8.97
C ILE A 24 9.17 -9.55 -8.94
N GLN A 25 7.99 -10.07 -9.25
CA GLN A 25 6.74 -9.31 -9.16
C GLN A 25 6.45 -8.88 -7.72
N ALA A 26 6.73 -9.75 -6.74
CA ALA A 26 6.56 -9.42 -5.32
C ALA A 26 7.47 -8.26 -4.91
N LYS A 27 8.76 -8.30 -5.26
CA LYS A 27 9.71 -7.20 -5.01
C LYS A 27 9.23 -5.90 -5.66
N MET A 28 8.74 -5.96 -6.90
CA MET A 28 8.25 -4.79 -7.62
C MET A 28 7.04 -4.15 -6.94
N MET A 29 6.10 -4.95 -6.43
CA MET A 29 4.92 -4.45 -5.70
C MET A 29 5.29 -3.59 -4.48
N TRP A 30 6.41 -3.89 -3.82
CA TRP A 30 6.92 -3.13 -2.68
C TRP A 30 7.77 -1.91 -3.05
N LEU A 31 8.40 -1.92 -4.22
CA LEU A 31 9.18 -0.79 -4.75
C LEU A 31 8.28 0.29 -5.37
N MET A 32 7.18 -0.12 -6.00
CA MET A 32 6.25 0.77 -6.72
C MET A 32 5.74 1.98 -5.89
N PRO A 33 5.30 1.83 -4.62
CA PRO A 33 4.84 2.97 -3.82
C PRO A 33 5.92 4.04 -3.63
N LEU A 34 7.19 3.64 -3.47
CA LEU A 34 8.31 4.56 -3.31
C LEU A 34 8.61 5.31 -4.61
N MET A 35 8.58 4.60 -5.75
CA MET A 35 8.75 5.22 -7.06
C MET A 35 7.64 6.24 -7.35
N PHE A 36 6.39 5.86 -7.09
CA PHE A 36 5.26 6.76 -7.25
C PHE A 36 5.31 7.94 -6.28
N SER A 37 5.79 7.77 -5.04
CA SER A 37 5.98 8.92 -4.13
C SER A 37 6.83 10.03 -4.74
N VAL A 38 7.96 9.67 -5.36
CA VAL A 38 8.89 10.65 -5.95
C VAL A 38 8.23 11.32 -7.15
N MET A 39 7.54 10.54 -7.99
CA MET A 39 6.78 11.06 -9.13
C MET A 39 5.68 12.02 -8.68
N PHE A 40 4.87 11.65 -7.69
CA PHE A 40 3.74 12.42 -7.17
C PHE A 40 4.13 13.72 -6.46
N PHE A 41 5.42 13.91 -6.16
CA PHE A 41 5.93 15.18 -5.67
C PHE A 41 5.73 16.33 -6.66
N PHE A 42 5.71 16.03 -7.96
CA PHE A 42 5.53 17.03 -9.02
C PHE A 42 4.08 17.18 -9.50
N PHE A 43 3.13 16.45 -8.89
CA PHE A 43 1.73 16.46 -9.30
C PHE A 43 0.86 17.40 -8.45
N PRO A 44 -0.30 17.84 -8.97
CA PRO A 44 -1.23 18.68 -8.22
C PRO A 44 -1.70 18.01 -6.91
N ALA A 45 -1.75 18.80 -5.83
CA ALA A 45 -2.12 18.33 -4.49
C ALA A 45 -3.50 17.66 -4.42
N GLY A 46 -4.46 18.09 -5.25
CA GLY A 46 -5.79 17.49 -5.31
C GLY A 46 -5.78 16.02 -5.74
N LEU A 47 -4.93 15.66 -6.71
CA LEU A 47 -4.78 14.28 -7.15
C LEU A 47 -4.16 13.40 -6.06
N VAL A 48 -3.13 13.93 -5.37
CA VAL A 48 -2.49 13.22 -4.25
C VAL A 48 -3.49 12.99 -3.12
N LEU A 49 -4.30 14.00 -2.78
CA LEU A 49 -5.33 13.92 -1.75
C LEU A 49 -6.42 12.91 -2.10
N TYR A 50 -6.86 12.88 -3.36
CA TYR A 50 -7.77 11.85 -3.86
C TYR A 50 -7.21 10.45 -3.60
N TRP A 51 -5.94 10.21 -3.92
CA TRP A 51 -5.32 8.91 -3.71
C TRP A 51 -5.25 8.54 -2.22
N ILE A 52 -4.80 9.47 -1.37
CA ILE A 52 -4.75 9.27 0.09
C ILE A 52 -6.13 8.87 0.62
N THR A 53 -7.17 9.59 0.20
CA THR A 53 -8.54 9.36 0.66
C THR A 53 -9.03 7.97 0.23
N ASN A 54 -8.82 7.58 -1.03
CA ASN A 54 -9.25 6.27 -1.53
C ASN A 54 -8.52 5.10 -0.86
N ASN A 55 -7.20 5.21 -0.67
CA ASN A 55 -6.43 4.16 0.02
C ASN A 55 -6.91 4.00 1.46
N THR A 56 -7.12 5.13 2.16
CA THR A 56 -7.60 5.12 3.55
C THR A 56 -8.98 4.48 3.67
N LEU A 57 -9.92 4.84 2.78
CA LEU A 57 -11.25 4.23 2.74
C LEU A 57 -11.18 2.74 2.43
N THR A 58 -10.33 2.34 1.49
CA THR A 58 -10.15 0.92 1.12
C THR A 58 -9.61 0.11 2.30
N ILE A 59 -8.59 0.62 3.01
CA ILE A 59 -8.04 -0.03 4.21
C ILE A 59 -9.10 -0.14 5.29
N ALA A 60 -9.85 0.94 5.55
CA ALA A 60 -10.92 0.96 6.54
C ALA A 60 -12.03 -0.05 6.21
N GLN A 61 -12.45 -0.10 4.94
CA GLN A 61 -13.43 -1.05 4.45
C GLN A 61 -12.94 -2.49 4.60
N GLN A 62 -11.68 -2.77 4.22
CA GLN A 62 -11.09 -4.08 4.38
C GLN A 62 -11.04 -4.50 5.85
N ALA A 63 -10.60 -3.61 6.75
CA ALA A 63 -10.58 -3.85 8.19
C ALA A 63 -11.97 -4.14 8.77
N PHE A 64 -12.97 -3.36 8.34
CA PHE A 64 -14.36 -3.58 8.75
C PHE A 64 -14.88 -4.94 8.30
N ILE A 65 -14.75 -5.26 7.01
CA ILE A 65 -15.20 -6.54 6.44
C ILE A 65 -14.51 -7.73 7.12
N ASN A 66 -13.19 -7.67 7.27
CA ASN A 66 -12.41 -8.71 7.93
C ASN A 66 -12.88 -8.94 9.39
N SER A 67 -13.12 -7.86 10.13
CA SER A 67 -13.65 -7.94 11.50
C SER A 67 -15.04 -8.59 11.55
N ARG A 68 -15.90 -8.28 10.58
CA ARG A 68 -17.25 -8.87 10.48
C ARG A 68 -17.24 -10.35 10.09
N MET A 69 -16.21 -10.79 9.35
CA MET A 69 -16.03 -12.18 8.94
C MET A 69 -15.17 -13.01 9.92
N GLY A 70 -14.66 -12.41 11.00
CA GLY A 70 -13.73 -13.08 11.92
C GLY A 70 -12.36 -13.39 11.29
N VAL A 71 -11.99 -12.70 10.21
CA VAL A 71 -10.72 -12.88 9.51
C VAL A 71 -9.72 -11.86 10.05
N PRO A 72 -8.56 -12.27 10.59
CA PRO A 72 -7.54 -11.32 11.04
C PRO A 72 -6.90 -10.58 9.85
N LEU A 73 -6.46 -9.34 10.07
CA LEU A 73 -5.68 -8.62 9.07
C LEU A 73 -4.32 -9.30 8.88
N LYS A 74 -4.08 -9.81 7.68
CA LYS A 74 -2.80 -10.40 7.32
C LYS A 74 -1.86 -9.30 6.82
N ILE A 75 -0.80 -9.04 7.58
CA ILE A 75 0.23 -8.08 7.21
C ILE A 75 1.41 -8.84 6.60
N THR A 76 1.71 -8.52 5.34
CA THR A 76 2.85 -9.05 4.61
C THR A 76 4.13 -8.30 5.01
N ASN A 77 5.20 -9.03 5.34
CA ASN A 77 6.52 -8.47 5.63
C ASN A 77 7.43 -8.56 4.38
N PRO A 78 7.87 -7.43 3.78
CA PRO A 78 8.71 -7.46 2.59
C PRO A 78 10.14 -7.91 2.85
N LEU A 79 10.62 -7.85 4.10
CA LEU A 79 12.00 -8.19 4.45
C LEU A 79 12.34 -9.66 4.19
N THR A 80 11.33 -10.53 4.04
CA THR A 80 11.53 -11.93 3.65
C THR A 80 11.95 -12.08 2.18
N LEU A 81 11.56 -11.14 1.32
CA LEU A 81 11.82 -11.19 -0.13
C LEU A 81 13.26 -10.80 -0.50
N PHE A 82 13.95 -10.06 0.37
CA PHE A 82 15.29 -9.53 0.10
C PHE A 82 16.42 -10.31 0.79
N LYS A 83 16.09 -11.41 1.48
CA LYS A 83 17.06 -12.25 2.21
C LYS A 83 17.51 -13.50 1.43
N SER A 84 16.98 -13.73 0.24
CA SER A 84 17.37 -14.79 -0.71
C SER A 84 18.22 -14.22 -1.84
#